data_AF-A0A183FK28-F1
#
_entry.id   AF-A0A183FK28-F1
#
_cell.length_a   1.000
_cell.length_b   1.000
_cell.length_c   1.000
_cell.angle_alpha   90.00
_cell.angle_beta   90.00
_cell.angle_gamma   90.00
#
_symmetry.space_group_name_H-M   'P 1'
#
loop_
_entity.id
_entity.type
_entity.pdbx_description
1 polymer ?
#
loop_
_entity_poly.entity_id
_entity_poly.type
_entity_poly.pdbx_seq_one_letter_code
_entity_poly.pdbx_strand_id
1 'polypeptide(L)'
;MNVFDELVEEGVAYFGPCRLFKNGIGEWTKVTTTECGCDLYEYSNSDVRWLSCDRTVEINYFGVVGATVITLQNGCCIRYFNTGQIELYRLSGEISRFDGVSKQRSETMLHADRSRYVEIFDSTGSCLRLDRLSRSWSRFGERSSYRGHPSDRHVYNHSNVEPEWIEPEYNARRCPDGSLKVKFANIMVCCLGIEDVGYVKHTTRLENGGERKRMCVEWGHVARARQRQIESRKCQQMTALNSTM
;
A
#
# COMPACT_ATOMS: atom_id res chain seq x y z
N MET A 1 5.16 -4.62 30.07
CA MET A 1 5.19 -3.33 30.79
C MET A 1 3.84 -2.69 30.51
N ASN A 2 2.91 -2.76 31.48
CA ASN A 2 1.54 -2.28 31.31
C ASN A 2 1.52 -0.76 31.48
N VAL A 3 1.64 -0.03 30.38
CA VAL A 3 1.25 1.37 30.34
C VAL A 3 -0.21 1.36 29.90
N PHE A 4 -1.12 1.66 30.84
CA PHE A 4 -2.53 1.79 30.50
C PHE A 4 -2.69 3.06 29.67
N ASP A 5 -3.12 2.90 28.42
CA ASP A 5 -3.53 4.01 27.58
C ASP A 5 -4.83 4.60 28.13
N GLU A 6 -4.82 5.88 28.46
CA GLU A 6 -6.01 6.58 28.96
C GLU A 6 -6.76 7.21 27.79
N LEU A 7 -8.09 7.05 27.75
CA LEU A 7 -8.95 7.75 26.79
C LEU A 7 -9.01 9.23 27.19
N VAL A 8 -8.54 10.10 26.30
CA VAL A 8 -8.44 11.55 26.53
C VAL A 8 -9.59 12.31 25.89
N GLU A 9 -10.03 11.89 24.70
CA GLU A 9 -11.01 12.63 23.91
C GLU A 9 -11.81 11.71 22.98
N GLU A 10 -13.10 12.00 22.80
CA GLU A 10 -13.95 11.45 21.75
C GLU A 10 -14.45 12.58 20.84
N GLY A 11 -14.49 12.34 19.53
CA GLY A 11 -14.89 13.36 18.56
C GLY A 11 -15.15 12.81 17.17
N VAL A 12 -15.19 13.71 16.18
CA VAL A 12 -15.35 13.37 14.76
C VAL A 12 -14.16 13.91 13.98
N ALA A 13 -13.33 13.01 13.47
CA ALA A 13 -12.22 13.32 12.58
C ALA A 13 -12.69 13.49 11.13
N TYR A 14 -11.76 13.82 10.24
CA TYR A 14 -12.03 13.94 8.80
C TYR A 14 -12.70 12.69 8.19
N PHE A 15 -12.38 11.48 8.65
CA PHE A 15 -12.89 10.21 8.08
C PHE A 15 -14.02 9.52 8.86
N GLY A 16 -14.39 10.04 10.03
CA GLY A 16 -15.40 9.42 10.89
C GLY A 16 -15.18 9.68 12.38
N PRO A 17 -15.97 9.03 13.26
CA PRO A 17 -15.80 9.11 14.70
C PRO A 17 -14.39 8.67 15.13
N CYS A 18 -13.80 9.40 16.07
CA CYS A 18 -12.46 9.13 16.56
C CYS A 18 -12.34 9.19 18.08
N ARG A 19 -11.36 8.46 18.60
CA ARG A 19 -10.96 8.42 20.00
C ARG A 19 -9.46 8.68 20.11
N LEU A 20 -9.05 9.55 21.03
CA LEU A 20 -7.64 9.85 21.30
C LEU A 20 -7.23 9.18 22.61
N PHE A 21 -6.16 8.41 22.54
CA PHE A 21 -5.52 7.79 23.69
C PHE A 21 -4.15 8.42 23.91
N LYS A 22 -3.73 8.54 25.17
CA LYS A 22 -2.40 9.03 25.53
C LYS A 22 -1.80 8.17 26.63
N ASN A 23 -0.51 7.87 26.49
CA ASN A 23 0.22 7.09 27.47
C ASN A 23 0.92 8.01 28.50
N GLY A 24 1.48 7.42 29.57
CA GLY A 24 2.11 8.16 30.67
C GLY A 24 3.37 8.97 30.29
N ILE A 25 3.95 8.74 29.12
CA ILE A 25 5.10 9.51 28.58
C ILE A 25 4.68 10.54 27.53
N GLY A 26 3.38 10.66 27.28
CA GLY A 26 2.78 11.68 26.44
C GLY A 26 2.67 11.34 24.95
N GLU A 27 3.03 10.12 24.56
CA GLU A 27 2.73 9.61 23.22
C GLU A 27 1.23 9.37 23.08
N TRP A 28 0.73 9.53 21.86
CA TRP A 28 -0.69 9.45 21.59
C TRP A 28 -0.98 8.51 20.43
N THR A 29 -2.17 7.91 20.50
CA THR A 29 -2.76 7.12 19.42
C THR A 29 -4.17 7.65 19.18
N LYS A 30 -4.45 8.09 17.96
CA LYS A 30 -5.80 8.45 17.52
C LYS A 30 -6.37 7.30 16.72
N VAL A 31 -7.53 6.80 17.14
CA VAL A 31 -8.25 5.71 16.47
C VAL A 31 -9.50 6.30 15.83
N THR A 32 -9.62 6.20 14.51
CA THR A 32 -10.78 6.64 13.74
C THR A 32 -11.46 5.42 13.13
N THR A 33 -12.75 5.22 13.43
CA THR A 33 -13.57 4.25 12.69
C THR A 33 -14.19 4.97 11.50
N THR A 34 -13.81 4.53 10.31
CA THR A 34 -14.25 5.14 9.04
C THR A 34 -15.71 4.82 8.73
N GLU A 35 -16.33 5.59 7.83
CA GLU A 35 -17.73 5.36 7.41
C GLU A 35 -17.98 3.97 6.79
N CYS A 36 -16.95 3.30 6.30
CA CYS A 36 -17.02 1.93 5.77
C CYS A 36 -16.66 0.85 6.81
N GLY A 37 -16.51 1.22 8.09
CA GLY A 37 -16.23 0.30 9.19
C GLY A 37 -14.77 -0.19 9.25
N CYS A 38 -13.86 0.45 8.52
CA CYS A 38 -12.42 0.21 8.65
C CYS A 38 -11.84 1.03 9.80
N ASP A 39 -10.74 0.58 10.39
CA ASP A 39 -10.07 1.31 11.46
C ASP A 39 -8.79 1.97 10.97
N LEU A 40 -8.62 3.23 11.33
CA LEU A 40 -7.43 4.02 11.11
C LEU A 40 -6.80 4.38 12.45
N TYR A 41 -5.53 4.06 12.62
CA TYR A 41 -4.71 4.41 13.76
C TYR A 41 -3.66 5.41 13.29
N GLU A 42 -3.60 6.56 13.95
CA GLU A 42 -2.56 7.57 13.75
C GLU A 42 -1.73 7.66 15.03
N TYR A 43 -0.41 7.66 14.89
CA TYR A 43 0.52 7.64 16.02
C TYR A 43 1.30 8.95 16.14
N SER A 44 1.75 9.28 17.36
CA SER A 44 2.54 10.47 17.66
C SER A 44 3.86 10.58 16.89
N ASN A 45 4.44 9.44 16.50
CA ASN A 45 5.66 9.37 15.70
C ASN A 45 5.42 9.56 14.19
N SER A 46 4.20 9.93 13.79
CA SER A 46 3.77 10.08 12.40
C SER A 46 3.55 8.77 11.63
N ASP A 47 3.55 7.62 12.29
CA ASP A 47 3.12 6.39 11.65
C ASP A 47 1.60 6.33 11.54
N VAL A 48 1.12 5.52 10.60
CA VAL A 48 -0.30 5.26 10.39
C VAL A 48 -0.50 3.77 10.19
N ARG A 49 -1.51 3.19 10.82
CA ARG A 49 -1.96 1.83 10.58
C ARG A 49 -3.42 1.85 10.16
N TRP A 50 -3.74 1.18 9.07
CA TRP A 50 -5.12 1.02 8.61
C TRP A 50 -5.45 -0.47 8.50
N LEU A 51 -6.64 -0.83 8.97
CA LEU A 51 -7.18 -2.19 8.87
C LEU A 51 -8.51 -2.15 8.14
N SER A 52 -8.60 -2.94 7.08
CA SER A 52 -9.87 -3.25 6.41
C SER A 52 -10.92 -3.78 7.39
N CYS A 53 -12.20 -3.52 7.11
CA CYS A 53 -13.31 -3.93 7.96
C CYS A 53 -13.43 -5.46 8.12
N ASP A 54 -13.04 -6.22 7.09
CA ASP A 54 -12.97 -7.69 7.11
C ASP A 54 -11.62 -8.24 7.62
N ARG A 55 -10.69 -7.35 7.99
CA ARG A 55 -9.33 -7.66 8.48
C ARG A 55 -8.46 -8.47 7.50
N THR A 56 -8.81 -8.49 6.22
CA THR A 56 -8.06 -9.23 5.20
C THR A 56 -6.80 -8.48 4.73
N VAL A 57 -6.84 -7.15 4.81
CA VAL A 57 -5.76 -6.23 4.44
C VAL A 57 -5.42 -5.30 5.60
N GLU A 58 -4.13 -5.22 5.91
CA GLU A 58 -3.55 -4.26 6.83
C GLU A 58 -2.52 -3.39 6.10
N ILE A 59 -2.51 -2.10 6.37
CA ILE A 59 -1.54 -1.15 5.81
C ILE A 59 -0.84 -0.45 6.96
N ASN A 60 0.49 -0.47 6.96
CA ASN A 60 1.33 0.31 7.87
C ASN A 60 2.15 1.30 7.06
N TYR A 61 1.99 2.58 7.35
CA TYR A 61 2.83 3.63 6.81
C TYR A 61 3.77 4.14 7.90
N PHE A 62 5.07 4.12 7.60
CA PHE A 62 6.14 4.56 8.47
C PHE A 62 6.58 5.96 8.06
N GLY A 63 6.13 6.97 8.81
CA GLY A 63 6.22 8.37 8.39
C GLY A 63 7.66 8.88 8.26
N VAL A 64 8.51 8.56 9.23
CA VAL A 64 9.94 8.95 9.22
C VAL A 64 10.70 8.27 8.08
N VAL A 65 10.34 7.03 7.76
CA VAL A 65 11.01 6.23 6.71
C VAL A 65 10.48 6.56 5.31
N GLY A 66 9.23 7.02 5.20
CA GLY A 66 8.57 7.20 3.92
C GLY A 66 8.31 5.86 3.22
N ALA A 67 7.76 4.89 3.97
CA ALA A 67 7.48 3.55 3.46
C ALA A 67 6.06 3.11 3.82
N THR A 68 5.36 2.50 2.87
CA THR A 68 4.06 1.83 3.07
C THR A 68 4.26 0.33 2.95
N VAL A 69 3.75 -0.42 3.93
CA VAL A 69 3.74 -1.88 3.97
C VAL A 69 2.30 -2.35 3.98
N ILE A 70 1.90 -3.13 2.99
CA ILE A 70 0.60 -3.76 2.88
C ILE A 70 0.77 -5.24 3.19
N THR A 71 0.10 -5.72 4.24
CA THR A 71 0.11 -7.12 4.65
C THR A 71 -1.26 -7.72 4.41
N LEU A 72 -1.29 -8.88 3.76
CA LEU A 72 -2.50 -9.66 3.54
C LEU A 72 -2.62 -10.76 4.58
N GLN A 73 -3.85 -11.18 4.88
CA GLN A 73 -4.11 -12.25 5.83
C GLN A 73 -3.41 -13.58 5.46
N ASN A 74 -3.19 -13.83 4.17
CA ASN A 74 -2.44 -14.99 3.70
C ASN A 74 -0.91 -14.85 3.87
N GLY A 75 -0.41 -13.81 4.54
CA GLY A 75 1.02 -13.59 4.79
C GLY A 75 1.81 -12.97 3.64
N CYS A 76 1.18 -12.69 2.49
CA CYS A 76 1.82 -11.89 1.44
C CYS A 76 2.02 -10.44 1.92
N CYS A 77 3.15 -9.86 1.53
CA CYS A 77 3.54 -8.50 1.94
C CYS A 77 4.01 -7.70 0.72
N ILE A 78 3.48 -6.49 0.57
CA ILE A 78 3.87 -5.53 -0.47
C ILE A 78 4.46 -4.32 0.22
N ARG A 79 5.66 -3.90 -0.17
CA ARG A 79 6.31 -2.69 0.35
C ARG A 79 6.50 -1.71 -0.77
N TYR A 80 6.21 -0.46 -0.46
CA TYR A 80 6.44 0.68 -1.33
C TYR A 80 7.23 1.73 -0.56
N PHE A 81 8.31 2.22 -1.15
CA PHE A 81 9.11 3.29 -0.59
C PHE A 81 8.92 4.55 -1.43
N ASN A 82 8.99 5.72 -0.82
CA ASN A 82 8.83 7.00 -1.52
C ASN A 82 9.91 7.24 -2.60
N THR A 83 11.01 6.48 -2.56
CA THR A 83 12.01 6.40 -3.63
C THR A 83 11.48 5.73 -4.92
N GLY A 84 10.27 5.19 -4.91
CA GLY A 84 9.67 4.40 -5.97
C GLY A 84 10.14 2.94 -5.99
N GLN A 85 10.89 2.50 -4.98
CA GLN A 85 11.20 1.08 -4.80
C GLN A 85 9.94 0.30 -4.39
N ILE A 86 9.76 -0.85 -5.02
CA ILE A 86 8.63 -1.75 -4.77
C ILE A 86 9.19 -3.13 -4.42
N GLU A 87 8.64 -3.77 -3.39
CA GLU A 87 9.00 -5.14 -3.00
C GLU A 87 7.74 -5.95 -2.76
N LEU A 88 7.64 -7.15 -3.34
CA LEU A 88 6.54 -8.09 -3.14
C LEU A 88 7.12 -9.38 -2.59
N TYR A 89 6.70 -9.75 -1.38
CA TYR A 89 7.07 -10.96 -0.68
C TYR A 89 5.89 -11.91 -0.67
N ARG A 90 6.12 -13.13 -1.14
CA ARG A 90 5.13 -14.20 -1.17
C ARG A 90 5.50 -15.29 -0.16
N LEU A 91 4.51 -15.99 0.38
CA LEU A 91 4.76 -17.13 1.28
C LEU A 91 5.58 -18.26 0.65
N SER A 92 5.53 -18.41 -0.67
CA SER A 92 6.37 -19.36 -1.40
C SER A 92 7.86 -19.07 -1.23
N GLY A 93 8.24 -17.86 -0.82
CA GLY A 93 9.64 -17.39 -0.79
C GLY A 93 10.07 -16.72 -2.09
N GLU A 94 9.17 -16.61 -3.08
CA GLU A 94 9.39 -15.81 -4.29
C GLU A 94 9.30 -14.32 -3.97
N ILE A 95 10.21 -13.53 -4.52
CA ILE A 95 10.34 -12.10 -4.24
C ILE A 95 10.40 -11.33 -5.54
N SER A 96 9.59 -10.28 -5.66
CA SER A 96 9.73 -9.29 -6.72
C SER A 96 10.30 -8.01 -6.12
N ARG A 97 11.33 -7.42 -6.74
CA ARG A 97 11.85 -6.10 -6.38
C ARG A 97 11.92 -5.24 -7.62
N PHE A 98 11.40 -4.03 -7.56
CA PHE A 98 11.62 -2.99 -8.56
C PHE A 98 12.39 -1.84 -7.91
N ASP A 99 13.48 -1.43 -8.54
CA ASP A 99 14.30 -0.31 -8.10
C ASP A 99 13.88 0.98 -8.80
N GLY A 100 13.39 1.95 -8.02
CA GLY A 100 12.84 3.20 -8.55
C GLY A 100 13.84 4.06 -9.31
N VAL A 101 15.14 3.92 -9.04
CA VAL A 101 16.21 4.76 -9.60
C VAL A 101 16.76 4.15 -10.88
N SER A 102 17.25 2.91 -10.79
CA SER A 102 17.82 2.18 -11.93
C SER A 102 16.76 1.66 -12.90
N LYS A 103 15.47 1.67 -12.49
CA LYS A 103 14.34 1.09 -13.23
C LYS A 103 14.52 -0.41 -13.48
N GLN A 104 15.34 -1.08 -12.68
CA GLN A 104 15.58 -2.51 -12.78
C GLN A 104 14.53 -3.28 -11.98
N ARG A 105 14.01 -4.36 -12.56
CA ARG A 105 13.18 -5.34 -11.85
C ARG A 105 13.99 -6.61 -11.62
N SER A 106 13.96 -7.13 -10.41
CA SER A 106 14.53 -8.44 -10.06
C SER A 106 13.44 -9.35 -9.55
N GLU A 107 13.44 -10.59 -10.01
CA GLU A 107 12.49 -11.63 -9.63
C GLU A 107 13.29 -12.82 -9.08
N THR A 108 13.18 -13.07 -7.77
CA THR A 108 13.68 -14.29 -7.16
C THR A 108 12.60 -15.34 -7.23
N MET A 109 12.89 -16.42 -7.93
CA MET A 109 11.93 -17.42 -8.37
C MET A 109 12.30 -18.81 -7.87
N LEU A 110 11.34 -19.73 -7.89
CA LEU A 110 11.54 -21.13 -7.54
C LEU A 110 11.32 -22.03 -8.74
N HIS A 111 12.24 -22.97 -8.93
CA HIS A 111 12.00 -24.15 -9.76
C HIS A 111 11.04 -25.12 -9.06
N ALA A 112 10.54 -26.12 -9.80
CA ALA A 112 9.66 -27.15 -9.26
C ALA A 112 10.32 -27.95 -8.10
N ASP A 113 11.65 -28.11 -8.14
CA ASP A 113 12.45 -28.74 -7.08
C ASP A 113 12.76 -27.81 -5.89
N ARG A 114 12.19 -26.59 -5.89
CA ARG A 114 12.42 -25.50 -4.91
C ARG A 114 13.82 -24.90 -4.92
N SER A 115 14.67 -25.23 -5.90
CA SER A 115 15.89 -24.47 -6.13
C SER A 115 15.56 -23.04 -6.61
N ARG A 116 16.44 -22.08 -6.29
CA ARG A 116 16.22 -20.66 -6.59
C ARG A 116 16.96 -20.24 -7.84
N TYR A 117 16.32 -19.41 -8.65
CA TYR A 117 16.95 -18.64 -9.72
C TYR A 117 16.50 -17.18 -9.64
N VAL A 118 17.23 -16.31 -10.31
CA VAL A 118 16.94 -14.87 -10.36
C VAL A 118 16.79 -14.42 -11.81
N GLU A 119 15.76 -13.64 -12.10
CA GLU A 119 15.62 -12.91 -13.36
C GLU A 119 15.79 -11.41 -13.10
N ILE A 120 16.65 -10.74 -13.87
CA ILE A 120 16.94 -9.32 -13.76
C ILE A 120 16.57 -8.66 -15.08
N PHE A 121 15.59 -7.78 -15.04
CA PHE A 121 15.03 -7.07 -16.18
C PHE A 121 15.48 -5.61 -16.14
N ASP A 122 15.96 -5.10 -17.27
CA ASP A 122 16.35 -3.70 -17.41
C ASP A 122 15.37 -2.89 -18.26
N SER A 123 15.56 -1.57 -18.26
CA SER A 123 14.73 -0.63 -19.01
C SER A 123 14.86 -0.76 -20.54
N THR A 124 15.86 -1.49 -21.04
CA THR A 124 16.08 -1.69 -22.48
C THR A 124 15.23 -2.81 -23.06
N GLY A 125 14.57 -3.62 -22.21
CA GLY A 125 13.80 -4.79 -22.64
C GLY A 125 14.60 -6.09 -22.56
N SER A 126 15.74 -6.09 -21.86
CA SER A 126 16.60 -7.26 -21.70
C SER A 126 16.37 -7.92 -20.34
N CYS A 127 16.44 -9.25 -20.32
CA CYS A 127 16.34 -10.08 -19.13
C CYS A 127 17.59 -10.96 -19.02
N LEU A 128 18.28 -10.83 -17.89
CA LEU A 128 19.33 -11.73 -17.45
C LEU A 128 18.73 -12.75 -16.48
N ARG A 129 18.82 -14.03 -16.82
CA ARG A 129 18.50 -15.11 -15.90
C ARG A 129 19.79 -15.69 -15.33
N LEU A 130 19.85 -15.78 -14.00
CA LEU A 130 20.91 -16.37 -13.21
C LEU A 130 20.36 -17.58 -12.46
N ASP A 131 20.92 -18.74 -12.77
CA ASP A 131 20.74 -19.99 -12.05
C ASP A 131 22.09 -20.40 -11.45
N ARG A 132 22.12 -21.34 -10.50
CA ARG A 132 23.34 -21.81 -9.83
C ARG A 132 24.46 -22.20 -10.81
N LEU A 133 24.08 -22.74 -11.96
CA LEU A 133 25.01 -23.32 -12.94
C LEU A 133 25.01 -22.58 -14.28
N SER A 134 24.14 -21.59 -14.47
CA SER A 134 23.97 -20.98 -15.79
C SER A 134 23.58 -19.51 -15.74
N ARG A 135 23.96 -18.81 -16.81
CA ARG A 135 23.60 -17.43 -17.07
C ARG A 135 23.13 -17.31 -18.50
N SER A 136 21.93 -16.76 -18.70
CA SER A 136 21.37 -16.57 -20.05
C SER A 136 20.76 -15.18 -20.19
N TRP A 137 20.91 -14.61 -21.38
CA TRP A 137 20.29 -13.34 -21.76
C TRP A 137 19.15 -13.59 -22.75
N SER A 138 18.07 -12.84 -22.59
CA SER A 138 16.92 -12.86 -23.50
C SER A 138 16.26 -11.49 -23.58
N ARG A 139 15.43 -11.27 -24.59
CA ARG A 139 14.49 -10.14 -24.60
C ARG A 139 13.20 -10.61 -23.93
N PHE A 140 12.59 -9.77 -23.10
CA PHE A 140 11.30 -10.08 -22.50
C PHE A 140 10.16 -9.42 -23.29
N GLY A 141 9.01 -10.09 -23.33
CA GLY A 141 7.81 -9.59 -24.00
C GLY A 141 6.84 -8.93 -23.05
N GLU A 142 5.60 -8.78 -23.52
CA GLU A 142 4.48 -8.26 -22.75
C GLU A 142 4.26 -9.06 -21.46
N ARG A 143 4.46 -10.37 -21.46
CA ARG A 143 4.34 -11.22 -20.27
C ARG A 143 5.68 -11.86 -19.93
N SER A 144 6.01 -11.88 -18.64
CA SER A 144 7.27 -12.40 -18.12
C SER A 144 7.09 -12.99 -16.72
N SER A 145 8.10 -13.73 -16.25
CA SER A 145 8.19 -14.27 -14.88
C SER A 145 6.92 -15.01 -14.43
N TYR A 146 6.54 -16.04 -15.19
CA TYR A 146 5.42 -16.93 -14.86
C TYR A 146 5.72 -17.74 -13.60
N ARG A 147 4.72 -17.88 -12.72
CA ARG A 147 4.85 -18.55 -11.42
C ARG A 147 3.79 -19.63 -11.24
N GLY A 148 4.16 -20.74 -10.61
CA GLY A 148 3.24 -21.80 -10.24
C GLY A 148 2.47 -22.43 -11.42
N HIS A 149 1.44 -23.18 -11.05
CA HIS A 149 0.46 -23.77 -11.96
C HIS A 149 -0.92 -23.58 -11.30
N PRO A 150 -1.93 -22.97 -11.94
CA PRO A 150 -1.95 -22.49 -13.33
C PRO A 150 -1.13 -21.21 -13.58
N SER A 151 -0.91 -20.89 -14.86
CA SER A 151 -0.09 -19.77 -15.38
C SER A 151 -0.65 -18.36 -15.13
N ASP A 152 -1.67 -18.24 -14.28
CA ASP A 152 -2.37 -16.98 -14.03
C ASP A 152 -1.48 -15.98 -13.27
N ARG A 153 -0.45 -16.50 -12.59
CA ARG A 153 0.55 -15.71 -11.88
C ARG A 153 1.71 -15.36 -12.81
N HIS A 154 1.84 -14.08 -13.12
CA HIS A 154 2.88 -13.59 -14.02
C HIS A 154 3.10 -12.09 -13.82
N VAL A 155 4.03 -11.52 -14.56
CA VAL A 155 4.19 -10.07 -14.68
C VAL A 155 3.79 -9.63 -16.08
N TYR A 156 2.79 -8.76 -16.15
CA TYR A 156 2.42 -8.06 -17.36
C TYR A 156 3.23 -6.76 -17.46
N ASN A 157 3.81 -6.48 -18.62
CA ASN A 157 4.70 -5.36 -18.86
C ASN A 157 3.98 -4.38 -19.79
N HIS A 158 3.42 -3.30 -19.23
CA HIS A 158 2.84 -2.21 -20.03
C HIS A 158 3.93 -1.46 -20.80
N SER A 159 5.12 -1.41 -20.21
CA SER A 159 6.38 -1.01 -20.82
C SER A 159 7.53 -1.71 -20.07
N ASN A 160 8.77 -1.51 -20.49
CA ASN A 160 9.94 -2.07 -19.81
C ASN A 160 10.11 -1.60 -18.36
N VAL A 161 9.42 -0.52 -17.96
CA VAL A 161 9.52 0.09 -16.62
C VAL A 161 8.17 0.20 -15.90
N GLU A 162 7.12 -0.39 -16.46
CA GLU A 162 5.76 -0.38 -15.90
C GLU A 162 5.22 -1.81 -15.72
N PRO A 163 5.84 -2.59 -14.81
CA PRO A 163 5.36 -3.92 -14.49
C PRO A 163 4.03 -3.88 -13.72
N GLU A 164 3.19 -4.88 -14.00
CA GLU A 164 2.01 -5.24 -13.24
C GLU A 164 2.12 -6.70 -12.81
N TRP A 165 2.27 -6.93 -11.51
CA TRP A 165 2.29 -8.26 -10.92
C TRP A 165 0.85 -8.75 -10.78
N ILE A 166 0.52 -9.82 -11.49
CA ILE A 166 -0.78 -10.48 -11.47
C ILE A 166 -0.69 -11.66 -10.52
N GLU A 167 -1.47 -11.62 -9.44
CA GLU A 167 -1.60 -12.67 -8.44
C GLU A 167 -3.09 -12.97 -8.18
N PRO A 168 -3.45 -14.15 -7.64
CA PRO A 168 -4.85 -14.50 -7.38
C PRO A 168 -5.53 -13.52 -6.42
N GLU A 169 -4.77 -13.00 -5.45
CA GLU A 169 -5.30 -12.12 -4.41
C GLU A 169 -5.22 -10.63 -4.77
N TYR A 170 -4.33 -10.25 -5.69
CA TYR A 170 -4.11 -8.86 -6.04
C TYR A 170 -3.47 -8.65 -7.42
N ASN A 171 -3.72 -7.48 -7.98
CA ASN A 171 -2.91 -6.92 -9.07
C ASN A 171 -2.16 -5.70 -8.56
N ALA A 172 -0.83 -5.71 -8.64
CA ALA A 172 0.01 -4.59 -8.24
C ALA A 172 0.66 -3.98 -9.48
N ARG A 173 0.27 -2.75 -9.84
CA ARG A 173 0.76 -2.05 -11.04
C ARG A 173 1.61 -0.86 -10.67
N ARG A 174 2.82 -0.81 -11.22
CA ARG A 174 3.61 0.42 -11.28
C ARG A 174 3.09 1.29 -12.43
N CYS A 175 2.73 2.54 -12.14
CA CYS A 175 2.24 3.49 -13.13
C CYS A 175 3.39 4.35 -13.72
N PRO A 176 3.15 5.04 -14.86
CA PRO A 176 4.13 5.93 -15.49
C PRO A 176 4.67 7.02 -14.54
N ASP A 177 3.80 7.55 -13.68
CA ASP A 177 4.11 8.54 -12.65
C ASP A 177 4.96 7.99 -11.48
N GLY A 178 5.28 6.70 -11.49
CA GLY A 178 6.03 6.02 -10.44
C GLY A 178 5.21 5.62 -9.21
N SER A 179 3.90 5.87 -9.23
CA SER A 179 2.98 5.36 -8.21
C SER A 179 2.82 3.85 -8.30
N LEU A 180 2.46 3.25 -7.17
CA LEU A 180 2.02 1.86 -7.09
C LEU A 180 0.52 1.82 -6.84
N LYS A 181 -0.23 1.16 -7.73
CA LYS A 181 -1.66 0.86 -7.53
C LYS A 181 -1.83 -0.63 -7.27
N VAL A 182 -2.36 -0.99 -6.12
CA VAL A 182 -2.67 -2.36 -5.75
C VAL A 182 -4.19 -2.53 -5.71
N LYS A 183 -4.72 -3.41 -6.57
CA LYS A 183 -6.14 -3.75 -6.61
C LYS A 183 -6.34 -5.13 -5.98
N PHE A 184 -7.13 -5.16 -4.92
CA PHE A 184 -7.75 -6.35 -4.33
C PHE A 184 -9.19 -6.48 -4.85
N ALA A 185 -9.92 -7.52 -4.40
CA ALA A 185 -11.30 -7.76 -4.83
C ALA A 185 -12.22 -6.54 -4.65
N ASN A 186 -12.24 -5.95 -3.44
CA ASN A 186 -13.12 -4.83 -3.08
C ASN A 186 -12.36 -3.59 -2.57
N ILE A 187 -11.03 -3.60 -2.65
CA ILE A 187 -10.17 -2.54 -2.12
C ILE A 187 -9.16 -2.14 -3.19
N MET A 188 -8.94 -0.85 -3.35
CA MET A 188 -7.84 -0.29 -4.11
C MET A 188 -6.96 0.51 -3.16
N VAL A 189 -5.66 0.21 -3.19
CA VAL A 189 -4.63 0.96 -2.50
C VAL A 189 -3.78 1.68 -3.55
N CYS A 190 -3.46 2.94 -3.32
CA CYS A 190 -2.57 3.70 -4.17
C CYS A 190 -1.50 4.37 -3.32
N CYS A 191 -0.24 4.23 -3.72
CA CYS A 191 0.91 4.86 -3.10
C CYS A 191 1.56 5.81 -4.12
N LEU A 192 1.59 7.10 -3.80
CA LEU A 192 2.14 8.20 -4.58
C LEU A 192 3.44 8.68 -3.91
N GLY A 193 4.56 8.02 -4.17
CA GLY A 193 5.80 8.22 -3.41
C GLY A 193 6.41 9.61 -3.50
N ILE A 194 6.34 10.26 -4.67
CA ILE A 194 6.86 11.61 -4.87
C ILE A 194 6.11 12.63 -4.01
N GLU A 195 4.79 12.46 -3.90
CA GLU A 195 3.95 13.35 -3.10
C GLU A 195 3.92 12.97 -1.63
N ASP A 196 4.52 11.82 -1.27
CA ASP A 196 4.35 11.17 0.01
C ASP A 196 2.87 11.15 0.43
N VAL A 197 2.06 10.57 -0.45
CA VAL A 197 0.62 10.37 -0.24
C VAL A 197 0.30 8.92 -0.53
N GLY A 198 -0.48 8.29 0.34
CA GLY A 198 -1.16 7.06 -0.02
C GLY A 198 -2.63 7.15 0.33
N TYR A 199 -3.46 6.33 -0.32
CA TYR A 199 -4.89 6.28 -0.04
C TYR A 199 -5.50 4.91 -0.29
N VAL A 200 -6.63 4.68 0.38
CA VAL A 200 -7.49 3.52 0.19
C VAL A 200 -8.84 3.95 -0.38
N LYS A 201 -9.31 3.23 -1.41
CA LYS A 201 -10.69 3.31 -1.89
C LYS A 201 -11.36 1.94 -1.81
N HIS A 202 -12.57 1.88 -1.27
CA HIS A 202 -13.42 0.71 -1.44
C HIS A 202 -14.07 0.74 -2.81
N THR A 203 -14.12 -0.43 -3.45
CA THR A 203 -14.77 -0.63 -4.74
C THR A 203 -15.97 -1.55 -4.54
N THR A 204 -17.14 -1.10 -4.99
CA THR A 204 -18.37 -1.89 -4.98
C THR A 204 -18.79 -2.13 -6.41
N ARG A 205 -18.97 -3.39 -6.79
CA ARG A 205 -19.53 -3.75 -8.09
C ARG A 205 -21.03 -3.49 -8.07
N LEU A 206 -21.52 -2.79 -9.08
CA LEU A 206 -22.93 -2.47 -9.27
C LEU A 206 -23.59 -3.54 -10.14
N GLU A 207 -24.91 -3.65 -10.04
CA GLU A 207 -25.72 -4.62 -10.81
C GLU A 207 -25.56 -4.45 -12.33
N ASN A 208 -25.33 -3.22 -12.79
CA ASN A 208 -25.07 -2.91 -14.20
C ASN A 208 -23.65 -3.27 -14.67
N GLY A 209 -22.85 -3.95 -13.85
CA GLY A 209 -21.47 -4.32 -14.14
C GLY A 209 -20.44 -3.21 -13.91
N GLY A 210 -20.87 -1.99 -13.56
CA GLY A 210 -19.99 -0.87 -13.22
C GLY A 210 -19.33 -1.02 -11.84
N GLU A 211 -18.34 -0.16 -11.57
CA GLU A 211 -17.67 -0.08 -10.26
C GLU A 211 -17.90 1.30 -9.64
N ARG A 212 -18.42 1.34 -8.41
CA ARG A 212 -18.44 2.56 -7.57
C ARG A 212 -17.24 2.57 -6.65
N LYS A 213 -16.49 3.67 -6.61
CA LYS A 213 -15.32 3.84 -5.74
C LYS A 213 -15.61 4.89 -4.67
N ARG A 214 -15.38 4.56 -3.40
CA ARG A 214 -15.52 5.49 -2.26
C ARG A 214 -14.18 5.61 -1.55
N MET A 215 -13.73 6.83 -1.28
CA MET A 215 -12.53 7.07 -0.47
C MET A 215 -12.75 6.57 0.96
N CYS A 216 -11.77 5.86 1.51
CA CYS A 216 -11.76 5.40 2.89
C CYS A 216 -10.84 6.28 3.72
N VAL A 217 -9.55 6.30 3.39
CA VAL A 217 -8.51 7.05 4.11
C VAL A 217 -7.44 7.52 3.14
N GLU A 218 -6.68 8.53 3.57
CA GLU A 218 -5.39 8.92 2.98
C GLU A 218 -4.37 9.16 4.10
N TRP A 219 -3.09 8.92 3.80
CA TRP A 219 -1.96 9.09 4.71
C TRP A 219 -0.78 9.77 4.01
N GLY A 220 0.26 10.07 4.78
CA GLY A 220 1.46 10.78 4.33
C GLY A 220 1.48 12.25 4.75
N HIS A 221 2.62 12.92 4.58
CA HIS A 221 2.81 14.28 5.09
C HIS A 221 1.87 15.29 4.44
N VAL A 222 1.70 15.21 3.12
CA VAL A 222 0.82 16.14 2.38
C VAL A 222 -0.65 15.88 2.72
N ALA A 223 -1.07 14.61 2.83
CA ALA A 223 -2.42 14.26 3.23
C ALA A 223 -2.74 14.78 4.64
N ARG A 224 -1.82 14.62 5.59
CA ARG A 224 -1.99 15.14 6.95
C ARG A 224 -2.05 16.66 7.02
N ALA A 225 -1.25 17.36 6.23
CA ALA A 225 -1.34 18.81 6.13
C ALA A 225 -2.72 19.26 5.64
N ARG A 226 -3.29 18.59 4.62
CA ARG A 226 -4.66 18.85 4.14
C ARG A 226 -5.71 18.56 5.21
N GLN A 227 -5.62 17.42 5.89
CA GLN A 227 -6.57 17.04 6.95
C GLN A 227 -6.60 18.08 8.07
N ARG A 228 -5.44 18.50 8.57
CA ARG A 228 -5.34 19.52 9.63
C ARG A 228 -5.97 20.85 9.21
N GLN A 229 -5.79 21.26 7.95
CA GLN A 229 -6.42 22.48 7.43
C GLN A 229 -7.95 22.36 7.41
N ILE A 230 -8.48 21.22 6.99
CA ILE A 230 -9.93 20.97 6.93
C ILE A 230 -10.52 20.92 8.35
N GLU A 231 -9.90 20.19 9.26
CA GLU A 231 -10.33 20.07 10.66
C GLU A 231 -10.29 21.43 11.38
N SER A 232 -9.22 22.21 11.18
CA SER A 232 -9.11 23.57 11.72
C SER A 232 -10.25 24.49 11.25
N ARG A 233 -10.60 24.45 9.96
CA ARG A 233 -11.72 25.22 9.40
C ARG A 233 -13.07 24.80 10.00
N LYS A 234 -13.30 23.50 10.20
CA LYS A 234 -14.53 22.99 10.84
C LYS A 234 -14.65 23.50 12.27
N CYS A 235 -13.56 23.46 13.05
CA CYS A 235 -13.55 24.01 14.40
C CYS A 235 -13.85 25.51 14.42
N GLN A 236 -13.23 26.29 13.52
CA GLN A 236 -13.50 27.74 13.42
C GLN A 236 -14.98 28.03 13.09
N GLN A 237 -15.58 27.27 12.17
CA GLN A 237 -17.00 27.41 11.83
C GLN A 237 -17.93 27.07 12.99
N MET A 238 -17.64 26.00 13.74
CA MET A 238 -18.43 25.63 14.92
C MET A 238 -18.31 26.69 16.04
N THR A 239 -17.11 27.20 16.29
CA THR A 239 -16.90 28.28 17.28
C THR A 239 -17.65 29.55 16.87
N ALA A 240 -17.63 29.91 15.58
CA ALA A 240 -18.38 31.06 15.06
C ALA A 240 -19.89 30.88 15.26
N LEU A 241 -20.45 29.72 14.90
CA LEU A 241 -21.86 29.40 15.10
C LEU A 241 -22.28 29.49 16.57
N ASN A 242 -21.47 28.95 17.48
CA ASN A 242 -21.74 28.99 18.92
C ASN A 242 -21.59 30.41 19.51
N SER A 243 -20.80 31.29 18.89
CA SER A 243 -20.67 32.69 19.31
C SER A 243 -21.80 33.60 18.82
N THR A 244 -22.64 33.11 17.91
CA THR A 244 -23.79 33.84 17.34
C THR A 244 -25.15 33.37 17.87
N MET A 245 -25.18 32.37 18.75
CA MET A 245 -26.35 31.99 19.56
C MET A 245 -26.24 32.60 20.96
#